data_AF-A0AAV2HMJ6-F1
#
_entry.id   AF-A0AAV2HMJ6-F1
#
_cell.length_a   1.000
_cell.length_b   1.000
_cell.length_c   1.000
_cell.angle_alpha   90.00
_cell.angle_beta   90.00
_cell.angle_gamma   90.00
#
_symmetry.space_group_name_H-M   'P 1'
#
loop_
_entity.id
_entity.type
_entity.pdbx_description
1 polymer ?
#
loop_
_entity_poly.entity_id
_entity_poly.type
_entity_poly.pdbx_seq_one_letter_code
_entity_poly.pdbx_strand_id
1 'polypeptide(L)' 'AAGSIVIPVVSMLAKFFKERLSLAMSISSSGFCVASITAPAFIRDLNNEYGFRGTYLILAGVELHMLVAGLLLRPLSSYR' A
#
# COMPACT_ATOMS: atom_id res chain seq x y z
N ALA A 1 -7.30 2.96 14.90
CA ALA A 1 -6.75 3.81 13.81
C ALA A 1 -6.29 3.03 12.57
N ALA A 2 -5.94 1.73 12.65
CA ALA A 2 -5.48 0.93 11.50
C ALA A 2 -6.57 0.49 10.47
N GLY A 3 -7.83 0.87 10.67
CA GLY A 3 -8.95 0.41 9.83
C GLY A 3 -9.11 1.15 8.50
N SER A 4 -8.61 2.38 8.37
CA SER A 4 -9.04 3.25 7.26
C SER A 4 -8.53 2.86 5.88
N ILE A 5 -7.40 2.15 5.77
CA ILE A 5 -6.81 1.74 4.48
C ILE A 5 -7.15 0.28 4.16
N VAL A 6 -7.08 -0.60 5.16
CA VAL A 6 -7.26 -2.05 4.94
C VAL A 6 -8.71 -2.38 4.61
N ILE A 7 -9.68 -1.73 5.26
CA ILE A 7 -11.11 -1.97 5.05
C ILE A 7 -11.56 -1.63 3.62
N PRO A 8 -11.26 -0.44 3.05
CA PRO A 8 -11.66 -0.14 1.68
C PRO A 8 -10.90 -0.97 0.65
N VAL A 9 -9.62 -1.29 0.88
CA VAL A 9 -8.85 -2.16 -0.04
C VAL A 9 -9.46 -3.55 -0.11
N VAL A 10 -9.74 -4.16 1.04
CA VAL A 10 -10.40 -5.48 1.11
C VAL A 10 -11.80 -5.44 0.50
N SER A 11 -12.57 -4.37 0.77
CA SER A 11 -13.90 -4.18 0.21
C SER A 11 -13.88 -3.98 -1.31
N MET A 12 -12.86 -3.31 -1.85
CA MET A 12 -12.64 -3.17 -3.29
C MET A 12 -12.24 -4.51 -3.91
N LEU A 13 -11.26 -5.22 -3.34
CA LEU A 13 -10.87 -6.55 -3.84
C LEU A 13 -12.06 -7.51 -3.90
N ALA A 14 -12.92 -7.50 -2.86
CA ALA A 14 -14.15 -8.29 -2.83
C ALA A 14 -15.18 -7.90 -3.92
N LYS A 15 -15.22 -6.62 -4.33
CA LYS A 15 -16.06 -6.14 -5.43
C LYS A 15 -15.46 -6.46 -6.81
N PHE A 16 -14.15 -6.36 -6.98
CA PHE A 16 -13.45 -6.56 -8.26
C PHE A 16 -13.25 -8.05 -8.59
N PHE A 17 -12.98 -8.90 -7.60
CA PHE A 17 -12.65 -10.32 -7.81
C PHE A 17 -13.59 -11.23 -7.00
N LYS A 18 -14.83 -11.44 -7.48
CA LYS A 18 -15.79 -12.35 -6.82
C LYS A 18 -15.37 -13.82 -6.84
N GLU A 19 -14.74 -14.28 -7.93
CA GLU A 19 -14.44 -15.71 -8.15
C GLU A 19 -13.02 -16.10 -7.69
N ARG A 20 -12.08 -15.13 -7.66
CA ARG A 20 -10.65 -15.33 -7.36
C ARG A 20 -10.17 -14.45 -6.19
N LEU A 21 -11.07 -14.16 -5.24
CA LEU A 21 -10.78 -13.26 -4.12
C LEU A 21 -9.61 -13.74 -3.25
N SER A 22 -9.52 -15.05 -2.98
CA SER A 22 -8.46 -15.64 -2.15
C SER A 22 -7.06 -15.43 -2.75
N LEU A 23 -6.93 -15.50 -4.07
CA LEU A 23 -5.68 -15.22 -4.78
C LEU A 23 -5.33 -13.73 -4.73
N ALA A 24 -6.30 -12.85 -4.97
CA ALA A 24 -6.07 -11.41 -4.89
C ALA A 24 -5.68 -10.96 -3.47
N MET A 25 -6.34 -11.51 -2.45
CA MET A 25 -6.04 -11.24 -1.04
C MET A 25 -4.67 -11.79 -0.62
N SER A 26 -4.30 -12.99 -1.06
CA SER A 26 -2.98 -13.55 -0.76
C SER A 26 -1.85 -12.77 -1.45
N ILE A 27 -2.06 -12.29 -2.68
CA ILE A 27 -1.09 -11.40 -3.36
C ILE A 27 -0.95 -10.07 -2.61
N SER A 28 -2.07 -9.42 -2.25
CA SER A 28 -2.02 -8.18 -1.47
C SER A 28 -1.36 -8.37 -0.11
N SER A 29 -1.67 -9.45 0.60
CA SER A 29 -1.05 -9.78 1.88
C SER A 29 0.44 -10.06 1.73
N SER A 30 0.84 -10.76 0.66
CA SER A 30 2.25 -11.05 0.38
C SER A 30 3.03 -9.76 0.12
N GLY A 31 2.45 -8.83 -0.64
CA GLY A 31 3.03 -7.49 -0.85
C GLY A 31 3.27 -6.73 0.45
N PHE A 32 2.33 -6.80 1.39
CA PHE A 32 2.48 -6.20 2.72
C PHE A 32 3.64 -6.83 3.53
N CYS A 33 3.78 -8.16 3.48
CA CYS A 33 4.90 -8.86 4.13
C CYS A 33 6.25 -8.45 3.53
N VAL A 34 6.35 -8.41 2.20
CA VAL A 34 7.58 -7.99 1.50
C VAL A 34 7.95 -6.54 1.84
N ALA A 35 6.96 -5.65 1.85
CA ALA A 35 7.17 -4.25 2.23
C ALA A 35 7.65 -4.14 3.69
N SER A 36 7.07 -4.91 4.61
CA SER A 36 7.45 -4.90 6.03
C SER A 36 8.87 -5.41 6.29
N ILE A 37 9.35 -6.39 5.50
CA ILE A 37 10.72 -6.90 5.59
C ILE A 37 11.72 -5.90 4.98
N THR A 38 11.35 -5.28 3.84
CA THR A 38 12.25 -4.41 3.08
C THR A 38 12.35 -2.99 3.67
N ALA A 39 11.25 -2.46 4.20
CA ALA A 39 11.18 -1.10 4.75
C ALA A 39 12.27 -0.77 5.79
N PRO A 40 12.52 -1.58 6.84
CA PRO A 40 13.54 -1.24 7.84
C PRO A 40 14.97 -1.26 7.27
N ALA A 41 15.27 -2.14 6.31
CA ALA A 41 16.58 -2.15 5.64
C ALA A 41 16.76 -0.86 4.82
N PHE A 42 15.76 -0.53 4.01
CA PHE A 42 15.75 0.69 3.20
C PHE A 42 15.86 1.97 4.04
N ILE A 43 15.09 2.08 5.13
CA ILE A 43 15.13 3.25 6.03
C ILE A 43 16.51 3.38 6.70
N ARG A 44 17.16 2.27 7.07
CA ARG A 44 18.50 2.31 7.66
C ARG A 44 19.54 2.84 6.68
N ASP A 45 19.48 2.40 5.43
CA ASP A 45 20.40 2.86 4.39
C ASP A 45 20.21 4.35 4.08
N LEU A 46 18.95 4.79 3.92
CA LEU A 46 18.62 6.20 3.73
C LEU A 46 19.05 7.07 4.91
N ASN A 47 18.91 6.57 6.14
CA ASN A 47 19.29 7.32 7.32
C ASN A 47 20.81 7.48 7.46
N ASN A 48 21.59 6.50 6.99
CA ASN A 48 23.05 6.62 6.98
C ASN A 48 23.54 7.68 5.98
N GLU A 49 22.86 7.83 4.84
CA GLU A 49 23.29 8.74 3.78
C GLU A 49 22.69 10.16 3.91
N TYR A 50 21.41 10.27 4.28
CA TYR A 50 20.66 11.55 4.31
C TYR A 50 20.27 12.02 5.72
N GLY A 51 20.55 11.21 6.75
CA GLY A 51 20.09 11.46 8.12
C GLY A 51 18.56 11.37 8.28
N PHE A 52 18.09 11.64 9.49
CA PHE A 52 16.67 11.45 9.84
C PHE A 52 15.73 12.36 9.04
N ARG A 53 16.09 13.64 8.83
CA ARG A 53 15.24 14.60 8.10
C ARG A 53 15.05 14.23 6.63
N GLY A 54 16.13 13.84 5.94
CA GLY A 54 16.06 13.45 4.53
C GLY A 54 15.30 12.14 4.34
N THR A 55 15.53 11.18 5.24
CA THR A 55 14.84 9.88 5.23
C THR A 55 13.33 10.02 5.36
N TYR A 56 12.86 10.83 6.32
CA TYR A 56 11.42 11.08 6.50
C TYR A 56 10.79 11.81 5.30
N LEU A 57 11.54 12.69 4.63
CA LEU A 57 11.04 13.38 3.43
C LEU A 57 10.84 12.40 2.26
N ILE A 58 11.80 11.49 2.03
CA ILE A 58 11.68 10.47 1.00
C ILE A 58 10.55 9.50 1.33
N LEU A 59 10.45 9.06 2.59
CA LEU A 59 9.38 8.19 3.05
C LEU A 59 7.99 8.81 2.83
N ALA A 60 7.83 10.10 3.14
CA ALA A 60 6.59 10.83 2.85
C ALA A 60 6.27 10.88 1.35
N GLY A 61 7.29 10.99 0.49
CA GLY A 61 7.13 10.90 -0.97
C GLY A 61 6.64 9.52 -1.43
N VAL A 62 7.16 8.44 -0.85
CA VAL A 62 6.73 7.06 -1.16
C VAL A 62 5.28 6.82 -0.73
N GLU A 63 4.89 7.28 0.46
CA GLU A 63 3.51 7.24 0.95
C GLU A 63 2.56 8.02 0.03
N LEU A 64 3.00 9.15 -0.54
CA LEU A 64 2.20 9.93 -1.50
C LEU A 64 1.94 9.15 -2.80
N HIS A 65 2.91 8.37 -3.29
CA HIS A 65 2.71 7.51 -4.46
C HIS A 65 1.65 6.44 -4.18
N MET A 66 1.65 5.87 -2.97
CA MET A 66 0.64 4.90 -2.55
C MET A 66 -0.75 5.52 -2.45
N LEU A 67 -0.85 6.77 -2.00
CA LEU A 67 -2.09 7.56 -2.04
C LEU A 67 -2.61 7.77 -3.47
N VAL A 68 -1.74 8.14 -4.42
CA VAL A 68 -2.12 8.31 -5.83
C VAL A 68 -2.63 7.00 -6.43
N ALA A 69 -1.95 5.88 -6.14
CA ALA A 69 -2.41 4.56 -6.57
C ALA A 69 -3.79 4.21 -5.96
N GLY A 70 -4.03 4.55 -4.70
CA GLY A 70 -5.33 4.40 -4.05
C GLY A 70 -6.42 5.30 -4.65
N LEU A 71 -6.08 6.51 -5.08
CA LEU A 71 -7.00 7.40 -5.81
C LEU A 71 -7.35 6.87 -7.20
N LEU A 72 -6.44 6.14 -7.85
CA LEU A 72 -6.68 5.51 -9.15
C LEU A 72 -7.64 4.31 -9.07
N LEU A 73 -7.74 3.67 -7.90
CA LEU A 73 -8.80 2.68 -7.60
C LEU A 73 -10.16 3.39 -7.52
N ARG A 74 -10.68 3.84 -8.65
CA ARG A 74 -12.00 4.43 -8.77
C ARG A 74 -13.04 3.32 -8.62
N PRO A 75 -14.03 3.44 -7.71
CA PRO A 75 -15.07 2.44 -7.56
C PRO A 75 -15.87 2.33 -8.86
N LEU A 76 -15.84 1.15 -9.50
CA LEU A 76 -16.61 0.83 -10.71
C LEU A 76 -18.13 0.71 -10.47
N SER A 77 -18.69 1.40 -9.47
CA SER A 77 -20.14 1.48 -9.29
C SER A 77 -20.83 2.41 -10.31
N SER A 78 -20.08 2.97 -11.27
CA SER A 78 -20.61 3.87 -12.32
C SER A 78 -20.88 3.17 -13.66
N TYR A 79 -20.68 1.84 -13.78
CA TYR A 79 -21.12 1.07 -14.94
C TYR A 79 -22.26 0.12 -14.56
N ARG A 80 -23.36 0.71 -14.08
CA ARG A 80 -24.68 0.10 -14.16
C ARG A 80 -25.71 1.18 -14.42
#